data_AF-A0A3D8Q9M1-F1
#
_entry.id   AF-A0A3D8Q9M1-F1
#
_cell.length_a   1.000
_cell.length_b   1.000
_cell.length_c   1.000
_cell.angle_alpha   90.00
_cell.angle_beta   90.00
_cell.angle_gamma   90.00
#
_symmetry.space_group_name_H-M   'P 1'
#
loop_
_entity.id
_entity.type
_entity.pdbx_description
1 polymer ?
#
loop_
_entity_poly.entity_id
_entity_poly.type
_entity_poly.pdbx_seq_one_letter_code
_entity_poly.pdbx_strand_id
1 'polypeptide(L)'
;MSFLETAEWDETMLRWNLILRHQGGSEKGIATNIVMSASGLFNKPSLPEINGITSYKRPIFHTSRWDHSIPYAGKKVALISTGSTGTQLAPALQQKAKHLTVFQRTAN
;
A
#
# COMPACT_ATOMS: atom_id res chain seq x y z
N MET A 1 16.09 3.47 7.02
CA MET A 1 15.32 4.21 6.00
C MET A 1 14.98 5.60 6.52
N SER A 2 14.92 6.62 5.67
CA SER A 2 14.48 7.98 6.04
C SER A 2 13.23 8.35 5.28
N PHE A 3 12.33 9.10 5.90
CA PHE A 3 11.14 9.63 5.25
C PHE A 3 11.05 11.15 5.50
N LEU A 4 10.47 11.85 4.53
CA LEU A 4 10.15 13.26 4.67
C LEU A 4 9.00 13.41 5.67
N GLU A 5 9.21 14.21 6.71
CA GLU A 5 8.20 14.50 7.71
C GLU A 5 7.51 15.84 7.45
N THR A 6 8.30 16.88 7.21
CA THR A 6 7.78 18.21 6.85
C THR A 6 8.51 18.79 5.65
N ALA A 7 7.78 19.60 4.88
CA ALA A 7 8.32 20.45 3.84
C ALA A 7 7.61 21.81 3.94
N GLU A 8 8.34 22.83 4.37
CA GLU A 8 7.80 24.16 4.63
C GLU A 8 8.51 25.20 3.78
N TRP A 9 7.74 26.08 3.15
CA TRP A 9 8.28 27.18 2.38
C TRP A 9 8.62 28.35 3.31
N ASP A 10 9.86 28.82 3.27
CA ASP A 10 10.33 30.00 3.97
C ASP A 10 10.29 31.20 3.02
N GLU A 11 9.32 32.09 3.22
CA GLU A 11 9.14 33.28 2.39
C GLU A 11 10.27 34.31 2.55
N THR A 12 10.97 34.32 3.69
CA THR A 12 12.06 35.27 3.94
C THR A 12 13.33 34.84 3.22
N MET A 13 13.65 33.55 3.27
CA MET A 13 14.85 32.98 2.64
C MET A 13 14.61 32.46 1.22
N LEU A 14 13.36 32.49 0.74
CA LEU A 14 12.93 32.02 -0.58
C LEU A 14 13.40 30.58 -0.88
N ARG A 15 13.22 29.69 0.10
CA ARG A 15 13.64 28.28 0.03
C ARG A 15 12.72 27.37 0.83
N TRP A 16 12.75 26.08 0.51
CA TRP A 16 12.11 25.03 1.28
C TRP A 16 13.02 24.58 2.42
N ASN A 17 12.46 24.46 3.62
CA ASN A 17 13.04 23.78 4.77
C ASN A 17 12.37 22.42 4.92
N LEU A 18 13.16 21.35 4.84
CA LEU A 18 12.70 19.96 4.94
C LEU A 18 13.21 19.33 6.22
N ILE A 19 12.37 18.53 6.87
CA ILE A 19 12.76 17.65 7.97
C ILE A 19 12.67 16.21 7.49
N LEU A 20 13.81 15.51 7.50
CA LEU A 20 13.87 14.07 7.26
C LEU A 20 14.02 13.34 8.59
N ARG A 21 13.14 12.37 8.85
CA ARG A 21 13.27 11.46 9.99
C ARG A 21 13.83 10.12 9.56
N HIS A 22 14.87 9.66 10.25
CA HIS A 22 15.37 8.30 10.10
C HIS A 22 14.60 7.34 11.02
N GLN A 23 14.46 6.08 10.62
CA GLN A 23 13.84 5.04 11.45
C GLN A 23 14.49 4.85 12.84
N GLY A 24 15.76 5.25 13.01
CA GLY A 24 16.45 5.25 14.30
C GLY A 24 16.15 6.46 15.20
N GLY A 25 15.21 7.34 14.80
CA GLY A 25 14.79 8.51 15.58
C GLY A 25 15.58 9.79 15.32
N SER A 26 16.73 9.72 14.64
CA SER A 26 17.51 10.93 14.30
C SER A 26 16.83 11.74 13.19
N GLU A 27 16.91 13.06 13.31
CA GLU A 27 16.37 14.02 12.34
C GLU A 27 17.48 14.74 11.58
N LYS A 28 17.19 15.13 10.33
CA LYS A 28 18.09 15.90 9.48
C LYS A 28 17.31 17.01 8.77
N GLY A 29 17.73 18.25 8.99
CA GLY A 29 17.25 19.41 8.25
C GLY A 29 17.94 19.55 6.89
N ILE A 30 17.17 19.92 5.86
CA ILE A 30 17.68 20.26 4.53
C ILE A 30 17.04 21.56 4.05
N ALA A 31 17.85 22.52 3.61
CA ALA A 31 17.38 23.71 2.91
C ALA A 31 17.61 23.56 1.40
N THR A 32 16.59 23.80 0.57
CA THR A 32 16.68 23.67 -0.90
C THR A 32 15.77 24.68 -1.60
N ASN A 33 16.13 25.10 -2.82
CA ASN A 33 15.30 26.02 -3.60
C ASN A 33 14.10 25.32 -4.26
N ILE A 34 14.22 24.02 -4.56
CA ILE A 34 13.22 23.27 -5.32
C ILE A 34 12.92 21.95 -4.62
N VAL A 35 11.64 21.60 -4.54
CA VAL A 35 11.13 20.29 -4.13
C VAL A 35 10.33 19.70 -5.28
N MET A 36 10.72 18.51 -5.72
CA MET A 36 9.97 17.73 -6.71
C MET A 36 9.39 16.49 -6.01
N SER A 37 8.07 16.45 -5.84
CA SER A 37 7.41 15.29 -5.24
C SER A 37 7.21 14.18 -6.27
N ALA A 38 7.88 13.06 -6.04
CA ALA A 38 7.66 11.80 -6.76
C ALA A 38 7.12 10.71 -5.80
N SER A 39 6.32 11.10 -4.80
CA SER A 39 5.85 10.18 -3.75
C SER A 39 4.95 9.06 -4.29
N GLY A 40 4.33 9.25 -5.46
CA GLY A 40 3.40 8.32 -6.07
C GLY A 40 2.00 8.39 -5.46
N LEU A 41 0.97 8.21 -6.29
CA LEU A 41 -0.44 8.34 -5.90
C LEU A 41 -0.98 7.10 -5.17
N PHE A 42 -0.41 5.92 -5.43
CA PHE A 42 -0.92 4.62 -4.96
C PHE A 42 0.07 3.88 -4.04
N ASN A 43 0.81 4.61 -3.21
CA ASN A 43 1.87 4.05 -2.38
C ASN A 43 1.37 3.52 -1.01
N LYS A 44 0.24 4.02 -0.52
CA LYS A 44 -0.31 3.67 0.79
C LYS A 44 -1.45 2.67 0.61
N PRO A 45 -1.31 1.43 1.12
CA PRO A 45 -2.41 0.46 1.08
C PRO A 45 -3.63 1.00 1.83
N SER A 46 -4.80 0.86 1.22
CA SER A 46 -6.08 1.10 1.90
C SER A 46 -6.60 -0.22 2.44
N LEU A 47 -6.55 -0.39 3.76
CA LEU A 47 -7.03 -1.61 4.40
C LEU A 47 -8.54 -1.49 4.66
N PRO A 48 -9.34 -2.51 4.33
CA PRO A 48 -10.77 -2.45 4.55
C PRO A 48 -11.10 -2.61 6.04
N GLU A 49 -12.08 -1.86 6.52
CA GLU A 49 -12.65 -2.05 7.85
C GLU A 49 -13.68 -3.18 7.79
N ILE A 50 -13.24 -4.40 8.11
CA ILE A 50 -14.10 -5.59 8.18
C ILE A 50 -14.11 -6.08 9.62
N ASN A 51 -15.30 -6.09 10.23
CA ASN A 51 -15.48 -6.58 11.60
C ASN A 51 -14.97 -8.02 11.72
N GLY A 52 -14.07 -8.26 12.69
CA GLY A 52 -13.47 -9.58 12.91
C GLY A 52 -12.32 -9.95 11.97
N ILE A 53 -11.84 -9.06 11.09
CA ILE A 53 -10.74 -9.39 10.17
C ILE A 53 -9.45 -9.79 10.90
N THR A 54 -9.19 -9.18 12.07
CA THR A 54 -7.99 -9.44 12.88
C THR A 54 -8.02 -10.77 13.62
N SER A 55 -9.21 -11.38 13.81
CA SER A 55 -9.34 -12.69 14.44
C SER A 55 -9.27 -13.86 13.43
N TYR A 56 -9.19 -13.55 12.14
CA TYR A 56 -9.06 -14.56 11.10
C TYR A 56 -7.71 -15.27 11.20
N LYS A 57 -7.75 -16.60 11.34
CA LYS A 57 -6.57 -17.42 11.66
C LYS A 57 -5.74 -17.86 10.44
N ARG A 58 -6.22 -17.58 9.23
CA ARG A 58 -5.53 -17.96 7.98
C ARG A 58 -4.85 -16.74 7.37
N PRO A 59 -3.94 -16.92 6.41
CA PRO A 59 -3.20 -15.80 5.88
C PRO A 59 -4.09 -14.76 5.18
N ILE A 60 -3.81 -13.49 5.45
CA ILE A 60 -4.40 -12.31 4.82
C ILE A 60 -3.25 -11.35 4.48
N PHE A 61 -3.22 -10.82 3.27
CA PHE A 61 -2.30 -9.75 2.89
C PHE A 61 -2.94 -8.84 1.83
N HIS A 62 -2.46 -7.61 1.74
CA HIS A 62 -2.89 -6.65 0.72
C HIS A 62 -2.08 -6.86 -0.57
N THR A 63 -2.70 -6.67 -1.75
CA THR A 63 -2.06 -6.95 -3.05
C THR A 63 -0.82 -6.09 -3.32
N SER A 64 -0.76 -4.86 -2.81
CA SER A 64 0.45 -4.01 -2.87
C SER A 64 1.60 -4.47 -1.95
N ARG A 65 1.35 -5.45 -1.09
CA ARG A 65 2.34 -6.11 -0.22
C ARG A 65 2.22 -7.63 -0.38
N TRP A 66 2.30 -8.08 -1.63
CA TRP A 66 2.15 -9.49 -1.97
C TRP A 66 3.16 -10.35 -1.20
N ASP A 67 2.67 -11.36 -0.48
CA ASP A 67 3.51 -12.27 0.28
C ASP A 67 3.71 -13.58 -0.49
N HIS A 68 4.89 -13.70 -1.10
CA HIS A 68 5.28 -14.87 -1.90
C HIS A 68 5.50 -16.14 -1.07
N SER A 69 5.58 -16.04 0.26
CA SER A 69 5.75 -17.22 1.14
C SER A 69 4.46 -18.02 1.31
N ILE A 70 3.31 -17.48 0.91
CA ILE A 70 2.00 -18.12 1.08
C ILE A 70 1.58 -18.81 -0.24
N PRO A 71 1.69 -20.15 -0.34
CA PRO A 71 1.17 -20.85 -1.51
C PRO A 71 -0.36 -20.82 -1.52
N TYR A 72 -0.96 -20.58 -2.68
CA TYR A 72 -2.42 -20.55 -2.86
C TYR A 72 -2.95 -21.60 -3.86
N ALA A 73 -2.05 -22.32 -4.54
CA ALA A 73 -2.44 -23.38 -5.47
C ALA A 73 -3.24 -24.47 -4.74
N GLY A 74 -4.35 -24.92 -5.34
CA GLY A 74 -5.26 -25.91 -4.76
C GLY A 74 -6.05 -25.44 -3.53
N LYS A 75 -5.93 -24.17 -3.11
CA LYS A 75 -6.66 -23.61 -1.95
C LYS A 75 -7.94 -22.90 -2.36
N LYS A 76 -8.83 -22.67 -1.38
CA LYS A 76 -9.95 -21.73 -1.52
C LYS A 76 -9.41 -20.32 -1.26
N VAL A 77 -9.55 -19.42 -2.22
CA VAL A 77 -9.03 -18.06 -2.18
C VAL A 77 -10.20 -17.08 -2.21
N ALA A 78 -10.16 -16.07 -1.36
CA ALA A 78 -11.08 -14.95 -1.34
C ALA A 78 -10.37 -13.71 -1.88
N LEU A 79 -10.94 -13.05 -2.88
CA LEU A 79 -10.46 -11.77 -3.41
C LEU A 79 -11.48 -10.68 -3.09
N ILE A 80 -11.06 -9.66 -2.34
CA ILE A 80 -11.88 -8.49 -2.00
C ILE A 80 -11.41 -7.33 -2.88
N SER A 81 -11.81 -7.32 -4.14
CA SER A 81 -11.65 -6.19 -5.05
C SER A 81 -12.24 -6.56 -6.41
N THR A 82 -12.92 -5.61 -7.04
CA THR A 82 -13.30 -5.67 -8.46
C THR A 82 -12.73 -4.51 -9.25
N GLY A 83 -11.90 -3.65 -8.65
CA GLY A 83 -11.15 -2.61 -9.34
C GLY A 83 -10.15 -3.16 -10.36
N SER A 84 -9.32 -2.28 -10.95
CA SER A 84 -8.28 -2.68 -11.92
C SER A 84 -7.41 -3.83 -11.40
N THR A 85 -6.88 -3.71 -10.18
CA THR A 85 -6.06 -4.76 -9.55
C THR A 85 -6.82 -6.08 -9.37
N GLY A 86 -8.08 -6.03 -8.91
CA GLY A 86 -8.90 -7.23 -8.73
C GLY A 86 -9.19 -7.93 -10.05
N THR A 87 -9.58 -7.16 -11.06
CA THR A 87 -9.89 -7.66 -12.42
C THR A 87 -8.67 -8.30 -13.08
N GLN A 88 -7.48 -7.72 -12.91
CA GLN A 88 -6.23 -8.29 -13.42
C GLN A 88 -5.79 -9.55 -12.65
N LEU A 89 -5.99 -9.60 -11.33
CA LEU A 89 -5.57 -10.74 -10.50
C LEU A 89 -6.52 -11.93 -10.60
N ALA A 90 -7.83 -11.72 -10.73
CA ALA A 90 -8.81 -12.80 -10.66
C ALA A 90 -8.53 -13.94 -11.66
N PRO A 91 -8.19 -13.69 -12.95
CA PRO A 91 -7.83 -14.75 -13.89
C PRO A 91 -6.57 -15.53 -13.46
N ALA A 92 -5.52 -14.83 -13.01
CA ALA A 92 -4.27 -15.47 -12.58
C ALA A 92 -4.44 -16.30 -11.29
N LEU A 93 -5.32 -15.86 -10.38
CA LEU A 93 -5.67 -16.61 -9.18
C LEU A 93 -6.50 -17.84 -9.50
N GLN A 94 -7.51 -17.70 -10.36
CA GLN A 94 -8.42 -18.77 -10.75
C GLN A 94 -7.70 -19.96 -11.42
N GLN A 95 -6.63 -19.72 -12.17
CA GLN A 95 -5.84 -20.78 -12.81
C GLN A 95 -5.19 -21.76 -11.82
N LYS A 96 -4.86 -21.32 -10.59
CA LYS A 96 -4.14 -22.14 -9.61
C LYS A 96 -4.98 -22.48 -8.39
N ALA A 97 -5.90 -21.61 -7.98
CA ALA A 97 -6.77 -21.86 -6.83
C ALA A 97 -7.74 -23.01 -7.10
N LYS A 98 -8.10 -23.77 -6.07
CA LYS A 98 -9.19 -24.78 -6.17
C LYS A 98 -10.55 -24.12 -6.33
N HIS A 99 -10.74 -22.97 -5.69
CA HIS A 99 -11.93 -22.16 -5.80
C HIS A 99 -11.58 -20.71 -5.51
N LEU A 100 -12.06 -19.79 -6.35
CA LEU A 100 -11.92 -18.35 -6.15
C LEU A 100 -13.29 -17.74 -5.88
N THR A 101 -13.44 -17.08 -4.73
CA THR A 101 -14.61 -16.26 -4.41
C THR A 101 -14.23 -14.79 -4.52
N VAL A 102 -14.96 -14.03 -5.34
CA VAL A 102 -14.75 -12.60 -5.53
C VAL A 102 -15.84 -11.83 -4.78
N PHE A 103 -15.43 -10.95 -3.86
CA PHE A 103 -16.33 -10.08 -3.12
C PHE A 103 -16.38 -8.71 -3.81
N GLN A 104 -17.51 -8.42 -4.45
CA GLN A 104 -17.77 -7.17 -5.14
C GLN A 104 -18.66 -6.27 -4.28
N ARG A 105 -18.19 -5.04 -4.00
CA ARG A 105 -19.05 -4.01 -3.39
C ARG A 105 -19.79 -3.18 -4.43
N THR A 106 -19.10 -2.81 -5.50
CA THR A 106 -19.63 -1.99 -6.60
C THR A 106 -19.20 -2.65 -7.91
N ALA A 107 -20.13 -2.84 -8.83
CA ALA A 107 -19.81 -3.31 -10.17
C ALA A 107 -19.08 -2.20 -10.94
N ASN A 108 -18.03 -2.57 -11.67
CA ASN A 108 -17.38 -1.67 -12.62
C ASN A 108 -18.04 -1.77 -13.99
#